data_AF-A0A523N732-F1
#
_entry.id   AF-A0A523N732-F1
#
_cell.length_a   1.000
_cell.length_b   1.000
_cell.length_c   1.000
_cell.angle_alpha   90.00
_cell.angle_beta   90.00
_cell.angle_gamma   90.00
#
_symmetry.space_group_name_H-M   'P 1'
#
loop_
_entity.id
_entity.type
_entity.pdbx_description
1 polymer ?
#
loop_
_entity_poly.entity_id
_entity_poly.type
_entity_poly.pdbx_seq_one_letter_code
_entity_poly.pdbx_strand_id
1 'polypeptide(L)' 'MKIYTRTGDGGDTGLFGGGRVSKAHVRVAAYGDIDELNSAIGVVRAT' A
#
# COMPACT_ATOMS: atom_id res chain seq x y z
N MET A 1 14.31 -11.02 9.41
CA MET A 1 13.85 -9.62 9.24
C MET A 1 12.34 -9.59 9.43
N LYS A 2 11.79 -8.64 10.19
CA LYS A 2 10.33 -8.51 10.36
C LYS A 2 9.80 -7.60 9.27
N ILE A 3 8.76 -8.02 8.55
CA ILE A 3 8.06 -7.16 7.57
C ILE A 3 7.12 -6.20 8.28
N TYR A 4 6.50 -6.62 9.38
CA TYR A 4 5.65 -5.76 10.19
C TYR A 4 6.46 -4.79 11.05
N THR A 5 6.07 -3.51 11.05
CA THR A 5 6.70 -2.44 11.84
C THR A 5 5.75 -1.81 12.85
N ARG A 6 4.42 -1.95 12.66
CA ARG A 6 3.35 -1.35 13.49
C ARG A 6 3.27 0.17 13.48
N THR A 7 4.08 0.86 12.68
CA THR A 7 4.07 2.33 12.62
C THR A 7 2.78 2.91 12.05
N GLY A 8 1.90 2.08 11.46
CA GLY A 8 0.61 2.48 10.93
C GLY A 8 -0.60 2.05 11.76
N ASP A 9 -0.40 1.52 12.98
CA ASP A 9 -1.50 1.03 13.82
C ASP A 9 -2.46 2.16 14.23
N GLY A 10 -1.97 3.40 14.29
CA GLY A 10 -2.78 4.60 14.51
C GLY A 10 -3.60 5.08 13.29
N GLY A 11 -3.62 4.33 12.19
CA GLY A 11 -4.43 4.65 11.00
C GLY A 11 -3.72 5.49 9.95
N ASP A 12 -2.48 5.93 10.19
CA ASP A 12 -1.66 6.66 9.22
C ASP A 12 -0.62 5.77 8.53
N THR A 13 -0.12 6.22 7.38
CA THR A 13 1.00 5.60 6.66
C THR A 13 1.98 6.65 6.17
N GLY A 14 3.22 6.24 5.90
CA GLY A 14 4.26 7.12 5.35
C GLY A 14 4.17 7.18 3.83
N LEU A 15 4.42 8.36 3.26
CA LEU A 15 4.62 8.52 1.82
C LEU A 15 6.11 8.44 1.47
N PHE A 16 6.38 8.00 0.24
CA PHE A 16 7.72 8.12 -0.33
C PHE A 16 8.08 9.60 -0.46
N GLY A 17 9.29 9.99 -0.04
CA GLY A 17 9.72 11.39 0.04
C GLY A 17 9.38 12.10 1.35
N GLY A 18 8.79 11.39 2.32
CA GLY A 18 8.44 11.93 3.62
C GLY A 18 6.98 12.37 3.73
N GLY A 19 6.57 12.69 4.95
CA GLY A 19 5.17 12.99 5.27
C GLY A 19 4.36 11.73 5.61
N ARG A 20 3.36 11.92 6.47
CA ARG A 20 2.40 10.88 6.87
C ARG A 20 1.00 11.34 6.54
N VAL A 21 0.18 10.42 6.06
CA VAL A 21 -1.21 10.66 5.72
C VAL A 21 -2.08 9.54 6.26
N SER A 22 -3.36 9.84 6.48
CA SER A 22 -4.36 8.80 6.77
C SER A 22 -4.32 7.70 5.71
N LYS A 23 -4.52 6.45 6.13
CA LYS A 23 -4.71 5.31 5.23
C LYS A 23 -5.90 5.49 4.28
N ALA A 24 -6.86 6.36 4.63
CA ALA A 24 -7.99 6.71 3.77
C ALA A 24 -7.69 7.85 2.77
N HIS A 25 -6.46 8.39 2.75
CA HIS A 25 -6.09 9.46 1.83
C HIS A 25 -6.12 8.95 0.38
N VAL A 26 -6.64 9.75 -0.56
CA VAL A 26 -6.81 9.40 -1.98
C VAL A 26 -5.57 8.81 -2.67
N ARG A 27 -4.37 9.36 -2.40
CA ARG A 27 -3.09 8.79 -2.86
C ARG A 27 -2.86 7.35 -2.40
N VAL A 28 -3.16 7.02 -1.14
CA VAL A 28 -2.97 5.66 -0.60
C VAL A 28 -3.93 4.70 -1.27
N ALA A 29 -5.19 5.11 -1.48
CA ALA A 29 -6.17 4.33 -2.23
C ALA A 29 -5.67 4.06 -3.67
N ALA A 30 -5.21 5.09 -4.39
CA ALA A 30 -4.68 4.92 -5.74
C ALA A 30 -3.49 3.95 -5.82
N TYR A 31 -2.60 3.95 -4.82
CA TYR A 31 -1.51 2.97 -4.77
C TYR A 31 -2.03 1.55 -4.48
N GLY A 32 -3.05 1.42 -3.63
CA GLY A 32 -3.73 0.15 -3.35
C GLY A 32 -4.38 -0.44 -4.60
N ASP A 33 -5.10 0.38 -5.39
CA ASP A 33 -5.74 -0.06 -6.64
C ASP A 33 -4.70 -0.59 -7.65
N ILE A 34 -3.54 0.07 -7.73
CA ILE A 34 -2.45 -0.38 -8.60
C ILE A 34 -1.82 -1.70 -8.09
N ASP A 35 -1.68 -1.87 -6.78
CA ASP A 35 -1.17 -3.10 -6.17
C ASP A 35 -2.12 -4.29 -6.41
N GLU A 36 -3.43 -4.04 -6.29
CA GLU A 36 -4.46 -5.04 -6.61
C GLU A 36 -4.44 -5.42 -8.09
N LEU A 37 -4.38 -4.44 -9.00
CA LEU A 37 -4.24 -4.69 -10.44
C LEU A 37 -2.99 -5.52 -10.76
N ASN A 38 -1.85 -5.16 -10.17
CA ASN A 38 -0.59 -5.87 -10.41
C ASN A 38 -0.67 -7.32 -9.92
N SER A 39 -1.32 -7.55 -8.77
CA SER A 39 -1.59 -8.89 -8.25
C SER A 39 -2.48 -9.70 -9.20
N ALA A 40 -3.54 -9.10 -9.75
CA ALA A 40 -4.42 -9.74 -10.72
C ALA A 40 -3.69 -10.12 -12.02
N ILE A 41 -2.82 -9.24 -12.53
CA ILE A 41 -1.95 -9.56 -13.69
C ILE A 41 -1.05 -10.76 -13.38
N GLY A 42 -0.49 -10.82 -12.16
CA GLY A 42 0.30 -11.95 -11.70
C GLY A 42 -0.46 -13.28 -11.76
N VAL A 43 -1.73 -13.29 -11.35
CA VAL A 43 -2.60 -14.47 -11.44
C VAL A 43 -2.81 -14.89 -12.89
N VAL A 44 -3.14 -13.95 -13.78
CA VAL A 44 -3.36 -14.21 -15.22
C VAL A 44 -2.09 -14.76 -15.89
N ARG A 45 -0.91 -14.31 -15.46
CA ARG A 45 0.38 -14.75 -16.01
C ARG A 45 0.89 -16.10 -15.48
N ALA A 46 0.31 -16.60 -14.39
CA ALA A 46 0.77 -17.82 -13.74
C ALA A 46 0.23 -19.12 -14.39
N THR A 47 -0.66 -18.99 -15.37
CA THR A 47 -1.15 -20.08 -16.22
C THR A 47 -0.31 -20.24 -17.47
#